data_AF-A0A379X317-F1
#
_entry.id   AF-A0A379X317-F1
#
_cell.length_a   1.000
_cell.length_b   1.000
_cell.length_c   1.000
_cell.angle_alpha   90.00
_cell.angle_beta   90.00
_cell.angle_gamma   90.00
#
_symmetry.space_group_name_H-M   'P 1'
#
loop_
_entity.id
_entity.type
_entity.pdbx_description
1 polymer ?
#
loop_
_entity_poly.entity_id
_entity_poly.type
_entity_poly.pdbx_seq_one_letter_code
_entity_poly.pdbx_strand_id
1 'polypeptide(L)'
;MTWNYTKPYEPASEEVAMESNGKALADLIDPATGAVVVKKGQQLSSFAQLRDDGTTSSGCWIFAGSWTPEGNMMARRDNADPSGLGNTLGLGMGMAA
;
A
#
# COMPACT_ATOMS: atom_id res chain seq x y z
N MET A 1 10.64 -13.91 2.59
CA MET A 1 9.37 -14.33 1.96
C MET A 1 8.79 -15.47 2.79
N THR A 2 7.55 -15.34 3.27
CA THR A 2 6.94 -16.28 4.23
C THR A 2 5.57 -16.68 3.71
N TRP A 3 5.26 -17.97 3.66
CA TRP A 3 3.98 -18.50 3.15
C TRP A 3 2.87 -18.43 4.22
N ASN A 4 2.47 -17.22 4.61
CA ASN A 4 1.56 -16.98 5.72
C ASN A 4 0.17 -16.54 5.26
N TYR A 5 -0.48 -17.38 4.45
CA TYR A 5 -1.83 -17.15 3.93
C TYR A 5 -2.88 -17.88 4.77
N THR A 6 -4.09 -17.31 4.83
CA THR A 6 -5.21 -17.88 5.59
C THR A 6 -5.54 -19.30 5.12
N LYS A 7 -5.46 -19.54 3.80
CA LYS A 7 -5.53 -20.86 3.17
C LYS A 7 -4.22 -21.15 2.44
N PRO A 8 -3.28 -21.92 3.04
CA PRO A 8 -1.97 -22.14 2.45
C PRO A 8 -2.00 -22.77 1.04
N TYR A 9 -3.00 -23.59 0.73
CA TYR A 9 -3.08 -24.23 -0.60
C TYR A 9 -3.92 -23.44 -1.61
N GLU A 10 -4.57 -22.36 -1.17
CA GLU A 10 -5.46 -21.49 -1.97
C GLU A 10 -5.33 -20.03 -1.51
N PRO A 11 -4.14 -19.41 -1.66
CA PRO A 11 -3.93 -18.03 -1.22
C PRO A 11 -4.87 -17.08 -1.96
N ALA A 12 -5.54 -16.18 -1.23
CA ALA A 12 -6.43 -15.21 -1.84
C ALA A 12 -5.62 -14.12 -2.58
N SER A 13 -6.12 -13.65 -3.71
CA SER A 13 -5.43 -12.61 -4.50
C SER A 13 -5.25 -11.31 -3.71
N GLU A 14 -6.20 -10.99 -2.84
CA GLU A 14 -6.16 -9.84 -1.94
C GLU A 14 -5.02 -9.95 -0.91
N GLU A 15 -4.76 -11.16 -0.38
CA GLU A 15 -3.66 -11.38 0.57
C GLU A 15 -2.31 -11.14 -0.11
N VAL A 16 -2.15 -11.64 -1.34
CA VAL A 16 -0.93 -11.44 -2.14
C VAL A 16 -0.77 -9.97 -2.57
N ALA A 17 -1.87 -9.30 -2.92
CA ALA A 17 -1.86 -7.87 -3.26
C ALA A 17 -1.47 -7.00 -2.06
N MET A 18 -2.02 -7.29 -0.87
CA MET A 18 -1.67 -6.61 0.37
C MET A 18 -0.22 -6.90 0.81
N GLU A 19 0.30 -8.10 0.57
CA GLU A 19 1.72 -8.41 0.78
C GLU A 19 2.62 -7.60 -0.18
N SER A 20 2.23 -7.51 -1.46
CA SER A 20 2.94 -6.74 -2.47
C SER A 20 2.97 -5.26 -2.14
N ASN A 21 1.83 -4.69 -1.70
CA ASN A 21 1.72 -3.32 -1.20
C ASN A 21 2.65 -3.10 -0.01
N GLY A 22 2.48 -3.90 1.03
CA GLY A 22 3.26 -3.84 2.25
C GLY A 22 2.52 -3.25 3.45
N LYS A 23 3.10 -3.49 4.63
CA LYS A 23 2.52 -3.13 5.93
C LYS A 23 3.60 -2.73 6.93
N ALA A 24 3.16 -2.04 7.98
CA ALA A 24 3.98 -1.77 9.14
C ALA A 24 4.06 -3.01 10.06
N LEU A 25 5.25 -3.41 10.46
CA LEU A 25 5.52 -4.49 11.42
C LEU A 25 5.64 -3.99 12.86
N ALA A 26 5.83 -2.68 13.03
CA ALA A 26 5.79 -1.94 14.30
C ALA A 26 5.06 -0.61 14.08
N ASP A 27 4.76 0.12 15.16
CA ASP A 27 4.28 1.49 15.02
C ASP A 27 5.39 2.34 14.40
N LEU A 28 5.10 2.96 13.25
CA LEU A 28 6.03 3.84 12.57
C LEU A 28 5.90 5.23 13.19
N ILE A 29 6.97 5.69 13.84
CA ILE A 29 7.04 7.00 14.48
C ILE A 29 7.82 7.96 13.59
N ASP A 30 7.27 9.14 13.29
CA ASP A 30 7.99 10.22 12.62
C ASP A 30 9.11 10.75 13.54
N PRO A 31 10.38 10.69 13.12
CA PRO A 31 11.50 11.15 13.96
C PRO A 31 11.50 12.67 14.19
N ALA A 32 10.86 13.47 13.34
CA ALA A 32 10.81 14.92 13.49
C ALA A 32 9.73 15.35 14.50
N THR A 33 8.60 14.65 14.53
CA THR A 33 7.43 15.06 15.34
C THR A 33 7.12 14.13 16.51
N GLY A 34 7.64 12.91 16.51
CA GLY A 34 7.30 11.86 17.48
C GLY A 34 5.90 11.26 17.30
N ALA A 35 5.17 11.63 16.24
CA ALA A 35 3.82 11.13 15.99
C ALA A 35 3.84 9.74 15.32
N VAL A 36 2.84 8.91 15.64
CA VAL A 36 2.62 7.63 14.93
C VAL A 36 2.03 7.92 13.55
N VAL A 37 2.79 7.63 12.50
CA VAL A 37 2.37 7.83 11.10
C VAL A 37 1.65 6.60 10.52
N VAL A 38 2.02 5.40 10.94
CA VAL A 38 1.35 4.14 10.56
C VAL A 38 1.37 3.19 11.76
N LYS A 39 0.22 2.61 12.10
CA LYS A 39 0.13 1.66 13.21
C LYS A 39 0.62 0.27 12.80
N LYS A 40 1.16 -0.48 13.75
CA LYS A 40 1.53 -1.90 13.56
C LYS A 40 0.37 -2.69 12.93
N GLY A 41 0.67 -3.41 11.86
CA GLY A 41 -0.27 -4.25 11.11
C GLY A 41 -1.03 -3.53 10.01
N GLN A 42 -0.99 -2.19 9.96
CA GLN A 42 -1.68 -1.39 8.94
C GLN A 42 -0.92 -1.42 7.61
N GLN A 43 -1.66 -1.39 6.50
CA GLN A 43 -1.10 -1.27 5.16
C GLN A 43 -0.40 0.08 4.96
N LEU A 44 0.67 0.09 4.18
CA LEU A 44 1.37 1.33 3.81
C LEU A 44 0.57 2.09 2.74
N SER A 45 0.53 3.41 2.86
CA SER A 45 -0.10 4.30 1.88
C SER A 45 0.89 4.85 0.85
N SER A 46 2.19 4.71 1.09
CA SER A 46 3.26 5.17 0.19
C SER A 46 4.55 4.40 0.45
N PHE A 47 5.36 4.21 -0.59
CA PHE A 47 6.72 3.70 -0.47
C PHE A 47 7.61 4.59 0.43
N ALA A 48 7.30 5.88 0.58
CA ALA A 48 8.04 6.78 1.47
C ALA A 48 7.96 6.37 2.96
N GLN A 49 7.01 5.50 3.31
CA GLN A 49 6.87 4.96 4.66
C GLN A 49 7.74 3.71 4.91
N LEU A 50 8.36 3.14 3.87
CA LEU A 50 9.27 2.00 4.01
C LEU A 50 10.54 2.41 4.77
N ARG A 51 11.05 1.47 5.57
CA ARG A 51 12.22 1.65 6.42
C ARG A 51 13.20 0.49 6.24
N ASP A 52 14.48 0.79 6.44
CA ASP A 52 15.60 -0.16 6.37
C ASP A 52 15.88 -0.89 7.69
N ASP A 53 15.17 -0.52 8.76
CA ASP A 53 15.32 -1.06 10.12
C ASP A 53 14.51 -2.35 10.39
N GLY A 54 13.82 -2.88 9.38
CA GLY A 54 12.98 -4.08 9.49
C GLY A 54 11.61 -3.85 10.12
N THR A 55 11.20 -2.60 10.39
CA THR A 55 9.87 -2.28 10.92
C THR A 55 8.79 -2.21 9.84
N THR A 56 9.14 -2.43 8.58
CA THR A 56 8.22 -2.48 7.44
C THR A 56 8.48 -3.71 6.57
N SER A 57 7.45 -4.16 5.86
CA SER A 57 7.56 -5.23 4.87
C SER A 57 6.80 -4.84 3.61
N SER A 58 7.37 -5.11 2.43
CA SER A 58 6.69 -5.00 1.13
C SER A 58 7.26 -6.04 0.18
N GLY A 59 6.39 -6.77 -0.52
CA GLY A 59 6.78 -7.70 -1.57
C GLY A 59 7.25 -7.02 -2.85
N CYS A 60 6.79 -5.79 -3.10
CA CYS A 60 7.17 -4.96 -4.25
C CYS A 60 7.09 -3.48 -3.88
N TRP A 61 8.23 -2.86 -3.59
CA TRP A 61 8.27 -1.50 -3.03
C TRP A 61 7.57 -0.45 -3.91
N ILE A 62 7.63 -0.59 -5.25
CA ILE A 62 6.96 0.32 -6.20
C ILE A 62 5.42 0.21 -6.15
N PHE A 63 4.86 -0.83 -5.55
CA PHE A 63 3.42 -1.03 -5.40
C PHE A 63 2.90 -0.60 -4.01
N ALA A 64 3.76 -0.09 -3.13
CA ALA A 64 3.31 0.49 -1.87
C ALA A 64 2.43 1.73 -2.13
N GLY A 65 1.17 1.65 -1.73
CA GLY A 65 0.08 2.56 -2.09
C GLY A 65 -1.00 1.94 -2.98
N SER A 66 -0.84 0.70 -3.47
CA SER A 66 -1.83 0.00 -4.30
C SER A 66 -3.01 -0.57 -3.50
N TRP A 67 -2.78 -0.89 -2.23
CA TRP A 67 -3.80 -1.35 -1.29
C TRP A 67 -3.58 -0.70 0.07
N THR A 68 -4.32 0.37 0.34
CA THR A 68 -4.08 1.22 1.50
C THR A 68 -5.14 0.95 2.59
N PRO A 69 -5.08 1.63 3.75
CA PRO A 69 -6.17 1.60 4.73
C PRO A 69 -7.53 2.03 4.16
N GLU A 70 -7.51 2.85 3.09
CA GLU A 70 -8.69 3.28 2.35
C GLU A 70 -9.22 2.21 1.37
N GLY A 71 -8.48 1.11 1.18
CA GLY A 71 -8.90 -0.05 0.40
C GLY A 71 -8.07 -0.31 -0.86
N ASN A 72 -8.62 -1.12 -1.77
CA ASN A 72 -7.97 -1.50 -3.02
C ASN A 72 -8.03 -0.35 -4.05
N MET A 73 -6.91 0.33 -4.23
CA MET A 73 -6.79 1.46 -5.15
C MET A 73 -6.87 1.01 -6.60
N MET A 74 -6.38 -0.20 -6.90
CA MET A 74 -6.41 -0.77 -8.25
C MET A 74 -7.84 -1.06 -8.75
N ALA A 75 -8.83 -1.10 -7.85
CA ALA A 75 -10.23 -1.32 -8.17
C ALA A 75 -11.04 -0.04 -8.41
N ARG A 76 -10.43 1.16 -8.31
CA ARG A 76 -11.13 2.42 -8.54
C ARG A 76 -11.63 2.56 -9.98
N ARG A 77 -12.75 3.26 -10.16
CA ARG A 77 -13.47 3.37 -11.45
C ARG A 77 -13.91 4.81 -11.77
N ASP A 78 -13.24 5.80 -11.22
CA ASP A 78 -13.53 7.21 -11.50
C ASP A 78 -12.77 7.66 -12.74
N ASN A 79 -13.50 7.96 -13.80
CA ASN A 79 -12.95 8.33 -15.11
C ASN A 79 -12.86 9.85 -15.30
N ALA A 80 -12.96 10.65 -14.23
CA ALA A 80 -12.81 12.10 -14.32
C ALA A 80 -11.43 12.49 -14.90
N ASP A 81 -11.45 13.37 -15.90
CA ASP A 81 -10.28 14.03 -16.48
C ASP A 81 -10.48 15.55 -16.46
N PRO A 82 -10.23 16.23 -15.33
CA PRO A 82 -10.38 17.69 -15.23
C PRO A 82 -9.40 18.46 -16.13
N SER A 83 -8.33 17.80 -16.58
CA SER A 83 -7.26 18.43 -17.37
C SER A 83 -7.58 18.46 -18.86
N GLY A 84 -8.42 17.53 -19.34
CA GLY A 84 -8.68 17.30 -20.76
C GLY A 84 -7.49 16.67 -21.51
N LEU A 85 -6.44 16.27 -20.80
CA LEU A 85 -5.21 15.69 -21.37
C LEU A 85 -5.22 14.16 -21.41
N GLY A 86 -6.35 13.53 -21.03
CA GLY A 86 -6.49 12.08 -20.91
C GLY A 86 -5.98 11.52 -19.59
N ASN A 87 -5.78 12.36 -18.55
CA ASN A 87 -5.28 11.90 -17.25
C ASN A 87 -6.43 11.56 -16.29
N THR A 88 -6.65 10.27 -16.05
CA THR A 88 -7.76 9.74 -15.24
C THR A 88 -7.28 9.18 -13.91
N LEU A 89 -6.81 10.06 -13.03
CA LEU A 89 -6.19 9.71 -11.74
C LEU A 89 -7.07 8.86 -10.81
N GLY A 90 -8.39 8.90 -11.00
CA GLY A 90 -9.36 8.12 -10.25
C GLY A 90 -9.64 6.71 -10.80
N LEU A 91 -9.03 6.31 -11.92
CA LEU A 91 -9.24 5.01 -12.57
C LEU A 91 -8.07 4.09 -12.26
N GLY A 92 -8.37 2.93 -11.64
CA GLY A 92 -7.32 2.05 -11.12
C GLY A 92 -6.38 2.77 -10.15
N MET A 93 -5.12 2.37 -10.14
CA MET A 93 -4.07 3.06 -9.38
C MET A 93 -3.45 4.18 -10.24
N GLY A 94 -4.05 5.35 -10.21
CA GLY A 94 -3.45 6.55 -10.79
C GLY A 94 -2.32 7.08 -9.91
N MET A 95 -1.09 7.14 -10.43
CA MET A 95 -0.04 7.95 -9.82
C MET A 95 -0.32 9.43 -10.15
N ALA A 96 -0.74 10.20 -9.16
CA ALA A 96 -0.53 11.63 -9.20
C ALA A 96 0.95 11.86 -8.82
N ALA A 97 1.77 12.16 -9.82
CA ALA A 97 3.13 12.66 -9.62
C ALA A 97 3.11 14.02 -8.92
#